data_AF-B1VTC1-F1
#
_entry.id   AF-B1VTC1-F1
#
_cell.length_a   1.000
_cell.length_b   1.000
_cell.length_c   1.000
_cell.angle_alpha   90.00
_cell.angle_beta   90.00
_cell.angle_gamma   90.00
#
_symmetry.space_group_name_H-M   'P 1'
#
loop_
_entity.id
_entity.type
_entity.pdbx_description
1 polymer ?
#
loop_
_entity_poly.entity_id
_entity_poly.type
_entity_poly.pdbx_seq_one_letter_code
_entity_poly.pdbx_strand_id
1 'polypeptide(L)'
;MRTAASGDARACADVKLSGALPVPPAGMSVRQDVSIGPDCAPVLGPARLVAKAGPAATAQAAPAAAPADRQVRSWSEMYDCCNIRMTGLYTTSSWSSDGTVVTTSATDATQQWNREPWNAGWSLKSSAKSADCVANCAVSTNVANASFTYKGIFDPTGNVYANTHRSTVALKADGTASCTFEVDLKNTFVGWNWQRGCE
;
A
#
# COMPACT_ATOMS: atom_id res chain seq x y z
N MET A 1 -27.23 -8.60 24.79
CA MET A 1 -26.33 -9.65 24.26
C MET A 1 -26.40 -9.59 22.75
N ARG A 2 -25.35 -9.13 22.07
CA ARG A 2 -25.26 -9.14 20.60
C ARG A 2 -24.56 -10.42 20.19
N THR A 3 -25.27 -11.27 19.46
CA THR A 3 -24.75 -12.50 18.87
C THR A 3 -23.65 -12.13 17.89
N ALA A 4 -22.41 -12.56 18.16
CA ALA A 4 -21.34 -12.49 17.18
C ALA A 4 -21.72 -13.47 16.05
N ALA A 5 -21.85 -12.97 14.83
CA ALA A 5 -21.96 -13.84 13.68
C ALA A 5 -20.62 -14.59 13.53
N SER A 6 -20.64 -15.90 13.75
CA SER A 6 -19.58 -16.81 13.33
C SER A 6 -19.57 -16.83 11.80
N GLY A 7 -18.88 -15.85 11.20
CA GLY A 7 -18.55 -15.93 9.79
C GLY A 7 -17.54 -17.05 9.62
N ASP A 8 -17.99 -18.19 9.13
CA ASP A 8 -17.10 -19.28 8.74
C ASP A 8 -16.02 -18.73 7.81
N ALA A 9 -14.75 -18.86 8.21
CA ALA A 9 -13.60 -18.50 7.38
C ALA A 9 -13.54 -19.49 6.22
N ARG A 10 -14.30 -19.21 5.16
CA ARG A 10 -14.33 -20.01 3.95
C ARG A 10 -13.11 -19.68 3.10
N ALA A 11 -12.38 -20.73 2.70
CA ALA A 11 -11.30 -20.62 1.73
C ALA A 11 -11.84 -20.19 0.36
N CYS A 12 -11.13 -19.27 -0.26
CA CYS A 12 -11.40 -18.66 -1.55
C CYS A 12 -10.21 -18.90 -2.48
N ALA A 13 -10.44 -18.77 -3.79
CA ALA A 13 -9.39 -18.91 -4.80
C ALA A 13 -8.41 -17.71 -4.75
N ASP A 14 -7.50 -17.70 -5.72
CA ASP A 14 -6.61 -16.58 -5.96
C ASP A 14 -7.42 -15.33 -6.32
N VAL A 15 -7.03 -14.18 -5.77
CA VAL A 15 -7.69 -12.90 -5.98
C VAL A 15 -6.66 -11.86 -6.38
N LYS A 16 -6.96 -11.13 -7.46
CA LYS A 16 -6.22 -9.95 -7.86
C LYS A 16 -7.03 -8.70 -7.53
N LEU A 17 -6.43 -7.78 -6.78
CA LEU A 17 -7.02 -6.49 -6.44
C LEU A 17 -6.19 -5.37 -7.04
N SER A 18 -6.83 -4.32 -7.53
CA SER A 18 -6.14 -3.15 -8.06
C SER A 18 -6.92 -1.86 -7.82
N GLY A 19 -6.27 -0.72 -8.04
CA GLY A 19 -6.93 0.58 -8.10
C GLY A 19 -6.03 1.74 -7.71
N ALA A 20 -6.50 2.94 -8.03
CA ALA A 20 -5.77 4.18 -7.81
C ALA A 20 -6.42 5.02 -6.73
N LEU A 21 -5.60 5.74 -5.99
CA LEU A 21 -5.99 6.78 -5.05
C LEU A 21 -5.27 8.08 -5.42
N PRO A 22 -5.97 9.21 -5.56
CA PRO A 22 -5.33 10.50 -5.78
C PRO A 22 -4.52 10.89 -4.54
N VAL A 23 -3.33 11.46 -4.71
CA VAL A 23 -2.61 12.05 -3.58
C VAL A 23 -3.47 13.18 -3.00
N PRO A 24 -3.77 13.18 -1.69
CA PRO A 24 -4.60 14.20 -1.09
C PRO A 24 -3.81 15.50 -0.89
N PRO A 25 -4.47 16.62 -0.55
CA PRO A 25 -3.77 17.85 -0.16
C PRO A 25 -2.82 17.62 1.03
N ALA A 26 -1.82 18.49 1.17
CA ALA A 26 -0.87 18.42 2.28
C ALA A 26 -1.57 18.40 3.64
N GLY A 27 -1.11 17.51 4.54
CA GLY A 27 -1.70 17.30 5.87
C GLY A 27 -2.88 16.32 5.90
N MET A 28 -3.32 15.82 4.75
CA MET A 28 -4.37 14.81 4.63
C MET A 28 -3.79 13.48 4.14
N SER A 29 -4.59 12.43 4.30
CA SER A 29 -4.33 11.06 3.89
C SER A 29 -5.60 10.53 3.22
N VAL A 30 -5.48 9.83 2.10
CA VAL A 30 -6.59 9.07 1.52
C VAL A 30 -6.39 7.61 1.84
N ARG A 31 -7.46 6.97 2.34
CA ARG A 31 -7.45 5.55 2.69
C ARG A 31 -8.65 4.84 2.10
N GLN A 32 -8.45 3.60 1.67
CA GLN A 32 -9.52 2.70 1.28
C GLN A 32 -9.26 1.31 1.84
N ASP A 33 -10.34 0.69 2.32
CA ASP A 33 -10.35 -0.70 2.73
C ASP A 33 -11.15 -1.52 1.70
N VAL A 34 -10.65 -2.70 1.34
CA VAL A 34 -11.30 -3.67 0.46
C VAL A 34 -11.32 -5.02 1.19
N SER A 35 -12.48 -5.64 1.34
CA SER A 35 -12.60 -6.95 2.00
C SER A 35 -12.95 -8.05 1.00
N ILE A 36 -12.62 -9.30 1.32
CA ILE A 36 -13.13 -10.47 0.60
C ILE A 36 -14.50 -10.84 1.20
N GLY A 37 -15.55 -10.68 0.41
CA GLY A 37 -16.94 -10.93 0.78
C GLY A 37 -17.29 -12.41 0.91
N PRO A 38 -18.51 -12.74 1.38
CA PRO A 38 -18.95 -14.12 1.62
C PRO A 38 -19.05 -14.97 0.34
N ASP A 39 -19.11 -14.33 -0.83
CA ASP A 39 -19.09 -14.92 -2.16
C ASP A 39 -17.67 -15.04 -2.74
N CYS A 40 -16.63 -14.80 -1.93
CA CYS A 40 -15.23 -14.70 -2.35
C CYS A 40 -14.93 -13.56 -3.32
N ALA A 41 -15.84 -12.59 -3.50
CA ALA A 41 -15.60 -11.43 -4.34
C ALA A 41 -15.07 -10.24 -3.51
N PRO A 42 -14.27 -9.35 -4.12
CA PRO A 42 -13.84 -8.12 -3.46
C PRO A 42 -15.01 -7.16 -3.23
N VAL A 43 -15.15 -6.67 -2.00
CA VAL A 43 -16.09 -5.63 -1.61
C VAL A 43 -15.30 -4.35 -1.36
N LEU A 44 -15.42 -3.38 -2.28
CA LEU A 44 -14.71 -2.11 -2.19
C LEU A 44 -15.41 -1.19 -1.19
N GLY A 45 -14.70 -0.82 -0.12
CA GLY A 45 -15.12 0.25 0.77
C GLY A 45 -14.94 1.63 0.12
N PRO A 46 -15.56 2.68 0.69
CA PRO A 46 -15.37 4.04 0.21
C PRO A 46 -13.93 4.51 0.46
N ALA A 47 -13.38 5.26 -0.49
CA ALA A 47 -12.16 6.04 -0.23
C ALA A 47 -12.50 7.20 0.70
N ARG A 48 -11.75 7.35 1.80
CA ARG A 48 -11.97 8.38 2.81
C ARG A 48 -10.75 9.29 2.90
N LEU A 49 -10.99 10.59 2.90
CA LEU A 49 -10.00 11.58 3.28
C LEU A 49 -10.00 11.71 4.81
N VAL A 50 -8.81 11.58 5.40
CA VAL A 50 -8.59 11.70 6.84
C VAL A 50 -7.40 12.62 7.09
N ALA A 51 -7.34 13.24 8.26
CA ALA A 51 -6.13 13.98 8.65
C ALA A 51 -4.96 12.98 8.78
N LYS A 52 -3.77 13.37 8.30
CA LYS A 52 -2.56 12.58 8.47
C LYS A 52 -2.26 12.39 9.95
N ALA A 53 -1.96 11.17 10.37
CA ALA A 53 -1.58 10.92 11.75
C ALA A 53 -0.18 11.51 12.01
N GLY A 54 -0.10 12.57 12.80
CA GLY A 54 1.14 13.27 13.16
C GLY A 54 0.88 14.43 14.12
N PRO A 55 1.92 14.99 14.78
CA PRO A 55 1.77 16.20 15.56
C PRO A 55 1.26 17.33 14.66
N ALA A 56 0.21 18.02 15.10
CA ALA A 56 -0.43 19.10 14.35
C ALA A 56 0.62 20.14 13.94
N ALA A 57 0.92 20.22 12.64
CA ALA A 57 1.81 21.26 12.14
C ALA A 57 1.09 22.61 12.28
N THR A 58 1.59 23.46 13.17
CA THR A 58 1.22 24.87 13.24
C THR A 58 1.43 25.50 11.87
N ALA A 59 0.33 25.92 11.23
CA ALA A 59 0.35 26.65 9.98
C ALA A 59 0.98 28.03 10.21
N GLN A 60 2.28 28.13 10.00
CA GLN A 60 2.96 29.41 9.82
C GLN A 60 3.35 29.51 8.36
N ALA A 61 2.75 30.50 7.67
CA ALA A 61 3.03 30.78 6.28
C ALA A 61 4.52 31.14 6.11
N ALA A 62 5.29 30.18 5.61
CA ALA A 62 6.68 30.40 5.21
C ALA A 62 6.73 31.05 3.81
N PRO A 63 7.71 31.95 3.55
CA PRO A 63 7.86 32.61 2.27
C PRO A 63 8.15 31.60 1.15
N ALA A 64 7.85 31.97 -0.11
CA ALA A 64 7.98 31.13 -1.30
C ALA A 64 9.33 30.40 -1.34
N ALA A 65 9.31 29.11 -0.99
CA ALA A 65 10.49 28.27 -0.94
C ALA A 65 10.98 27.95 -2.37
N ALA A 66 12.30 27.79 -2.53
CA ALA A 66 12.93 27.05 -3.62
C ALA A 66 12.12 25.78 -3.94
N PRO A 67 12.14 25.22 -5.18
CA PRO A 67 11.32 24.05 -5.54
C PRO A 67 11.47 22.98 -4.47
N ALA A 68 10.45 22.89 -3.62
CA ALA A 68 10.57 22.15 -2.38
C ALA A 68 10.59 20.68 -2.73
N ASP A 69 11.48 19.92 -2.09
CA ASP A 69 11.44 18.46 -2.15
C ASP A 69 10.05 18.00 -1.71
N ARG A 70 9.24 17.61 -2.69
CA ARG A 70 7.90 17.07 -2.45
C ARG A 70 8.06 15.63 -2.02
N GLN A 71 7.21 15.18 -1.11
CA GLN A 71 7.19 13.80 -0.64
C GLN A 71 5.77 13.25 -0.69
N VAL A 72 5.65 12.01 -1.18
CA VAL A 72 4.43 11.20 -1.10
C VAL A 72 4.77 9.89 -0.41
N ARG A 73 3.94 9.50 0.54
CA ARG A 73 3.99 8.18 1.17
C ARG A 73 2.81 7.36 0.69
N SER A 74 3.05 6.07 0.48
CA SER A 74 2.00 5.12 0.13
C SER A 74 2.13 3.85 0.97
N TRP A 75 1.02 3.20 1.26
CA TRP A 75 1.00 1.92 1.95
C TRP A 75 -0.06 1.01 1.32
N SER A 76 0.27 -0.27 1.31
CA SER A 76 -0.61 -1.35 0.90
C SER A 76 -0.40 -2.51 1.86
N GLU A 77 -1.39 -2.80 2.68
CA GLU A 77 -1.33 -3.75 3.78
C GLU A 77 -2.45 -4.79 3.65
N MET A 78 -2.10 -6.06 3.80
CA MET A 78 -3.06 -7.16 3.81
C MET A 78 -3.22 -7.66 5.24
N TYR A 79 -4.46 -7.93 5.65
CA TYR A 79 -4.84 -8.37 6.98
C TYR A 79 -5.75 -9.59 6.90
N ASP A 80 -5.69 -10.43 7.92
CA ASP A 80 -6.61 -11.55 8.09
C ASP A 80 -7.98 -11.11 8.64
N CYS A 81 -8.91 -12.06 8.77
CA CYS A 81 -10.26 -11.81 9.30
C CYS A 81 -10.29 -11.33 10.77
N CYS A 82 -9.17 -11.44 11.49
CA CYS A 82 -9.00 -10.98 12.86
C CYS A 82 -8.33 -9.59 12.92
N ASN A 83 -8.14 -8.93 11.76
CA ASN A 83 -7.45 -7.65 11.64
C ASN A 83 -5.98 -7.69 12.10
N ILE A 84 -5.32 -8.85 11.96
CA ILE A 84 -3.88 -8.98 12.14
C ILE A 84 -3.22 -8.75 10.78
N ARG A 85 -2.26 -7.83 10.71
CA ARG A 85 -1.55 -7.51 9.47
C ARG A 85 -0.69 -8.68 9.04
N MET A 86 -1.01 -9.28 7.91
CA MET A 86 -0.24 -10.36 7.31
C MET A 86 1.04 -9.84 6.64
N THR A 87 0.89 -8.91 5.70
CA THR A 87 1.97 -8.38 4.86
C THR A 87 1.72 -6.91 4.54
N GLY A 88 2.79 -6.15 4.31
CA GLY A 88 2.69 -4.72 3.99
C GLY A 88 3.86 -4.25 3.15
N LEU A 89 3.56 -3.39 2.18
CA LEU A 89 4.52 -2.64 1.39
C LEU A 89 4.26 -1.16 1.59
N TYR A 90 5.31 -0.42 1.95
CA TYR A 90 5.27 1.02 2.19
C TYR A 90 6.28 1.68 1.29
N THR A 91 5.91 2.81 0.66
CA THR A 91 6.85 3.61 -0.11
C THR A 91 6.92 5.03 0.41
N THR A 92 8.08 5.65 0.22
CA THR A 92 8.27 7.08 0.37
C THR A 92 8.98 7.57 -0.88
N SER A 93 8.28 8.36 -1.68
CA SER A 93 8.77 8.92 -2.93
C SER A 93 9.01 10.40 -2.75
N SER A 94 10.19 10.89 -3.11
CA SER A 94 10.53 12.31 -3.13
C SER A 94 10.84 12.79 -4.54
N TRP A 95 10.49 14.03 -4.86
CA TRP A 95 10.85 14.64 -6.12
C TRP A 95 10.90 16.17 -6.07
N SER A 96 11.71 16.72 -6.97
CA SER A 96 11.76 18.13 -7.29
C SER A 96 11.34 18.35 -8.75
N SER A 97 10.79 19.53 -9.04
CA SER A 97 10.40 19.95 -10.40
C SER A 97 10.57 21.45 -10.60
N ASP A 98 10.77 21.88 -11.84
CA ASP A 98 10.77 23.29 -12.24
C ASP A 98 9.41 23.78 -12.79
N GLY A 99 8.38 22.92 -12.69
CA GLY A 99 7.05 23.15 -13.25
C GLY A 99 6.85 22.62 -14.67
N THR A 100 7.94 22.29 -15.38
CA THR A 100 7.92 21.72 -16.73
C THR A 100 8.41 20.26 -16.74
N VAL A 101 9.46 19.97 -15.98
CA VAL A 101 10.01 18.61 -15.80
C VAL A 101 10.25 18.28 -14.33
N VAL A 102 10.21 16.99 -14.02
CA VAL A 102 10.81 16.42 -12.81
C VAL A 102 12.32 16.53 -12.96
N THR A 103 12.98 17.24 -12.05
CA THR A 103 14.43 17.47 -12.09
C THR A 103 15.20 16.40 -11.31
N THR A 104 14.60 15.88 -10.24
CA THR A 104 15.10 14.73 -9.48
C THR A 104 13.94 13.92 -8.92
N SER A 105 14.10 12.61 -8.80
CA SER A 105 13.18 11.76 -8.05
C SER A 105 13.89 10.58 -7.40
N ALA A 106 13.41 10.18 -6.22
CA ALA A 106 13.84 8.97 -5.53
C ALA A 106 12.65 8.28 -4.89
N THR A 107 12.73 6.96 -4.73
CA THR A 107 11.75 6.18 -3.97
C THR A 107 12.44 5.18 -3.06
N ASP A 108 12.03 5.16 -1.80
CA ASP A 108 12.33 4.11 -0.86
C ASP A 108 11.11 3.23 -0.64
N ALA A 109 11.38 1.95 -0.37
CA ALA A 109 10.36 0.95 -0.16
C ALA A 109 10.75 0.08 1.04
N THR A 110 9.85 -0.02 2.02
CA THR A 110 10.01 -0.89 3.18
C THR A 110 8.91 -1.95 3.19
N GLN A 111 9.22 -3.08 3.80
CA GLN A 111 8.32 -4.23 3.87
C GLN A 111 8.11 -4.59 5.34
N GLN A 112 6.88 -4.97 5.69
CA GLN A 112 6.57 -5.53 7.01
C GLN A 112 5.71 -6.77 6.84
N TRP A 113 5.82 -7.70 7.76
CA TRP A 113 5.04 -8.94 7.76
C TRP A 113 4.90 -9.47 9.18
N ASN A 114 3.82 -10.20 9.44
CA ASN A 114 3.60 -10.82 10.74
C ASN A 114 4.26 -12.19 10.83
N ARG A 115 4.87 -12.45 11.99
CA ARG A 115 5.41 -13.75 12.37
C ARG A 115 4.58 -14.30 13.50
N GLU A 116 4.24 -15.58 13.38
CA GLU A 116 3.78 -16.35 14.53
C GLU A 116 5.01 -16.66 15.41
N PRO A 117 4.82 -17.06 16.68
CA PRO A 117 5.92 -17.60 17.47
C PRO A 117 6.54 -18.84 16.78
N TRP A 118 7.58 -19.45 17.35
CA TRP A 118 8.25 -20.67 16.80
C TRP A 118 8.75 -20.56 15.33
N ASN A 119 9.06 -19.35 14.85
CA ASN A 119 9.58 -19.11 13.50
C ASN A 119 8.60 -19.53 12.38
N ALA A 120 7.29 -19.45 12.62
CA ALA A 120 6.25 -19.58 11.60
C ALA A 120 5.70 -18.22 11.14
N GLY A 121 4.83 -18.23 10.14
CA GLY A 121 4.12 -17.06 9.63
C GLY A 121 4.57 -16.61 8.25
N TRP A 122 4.36 -15.34 7.98
CA TRP A 122 4.74 -14.70 6.71
C TRP A 122 6.24 -14.44 6.66
N SER A 123 6.80 -14.46 5.46
CA SER A 123 8.19 -14.09 5.21
C SER A 123 8.30 -13.34 3.89
N LEU A 124 9.28 -12.44 3.81
CA LEU A 124 9.64 -11.81 2.55
C LEU A 124 10.35 -12.82 1.66
N LYS A 125 9.86 -13.01 0.44
CA LYS A 125 10.49 -13.85 -0.60
C LYS A 125 11.38 -13.02 -1.51
N SER A 126 10.90 -11.86 -1.93
CA SER A 126 11.65 -10.93 -2.77
C SER A 126 11.07 -9.52 -2.66
N SER A 127 11.91 -8.52 -2.92
CA SER A 127 11.48 -7.15 -3.13
C SER A 127 12.33 -6.50 -4.21
N ALA A 128 11.75 -5.52 -4.90
CA ALA A 128 12.42 -4.75 -5.94
C ALA A 128 11.81 -3.35 -6.03
N LYS A 129 12.62 -2.39 -6.46
CA LYS A 129 12.16 -1.04 -6.80
C LYS A 129 12.81 -0.56 -8.09
N SER A 130 12.09 0.25 -8.85
CA SER A 130 12.54 0.83 -10.11
C SER A 130 11.85 2.16 -10.38
N ALA A 131 12.45 2.97 -11.25
CA ALA A 131 11.81 4.14 -11.82
C ALA A 131 12.02 4.13 -13.34
N ASP A 132 11.05 4.62 -14.10
CA ASP A 132 11.18 4.79 -15.56
C ASP A 132 12.15 5.94 -15.93
N CYS A 133 12.14 7.01 -15.14
CA CYS A 133 13.08 8.12 -15.18
C CYS A 133 13.30 8.68 -13.78
N VAL A 134 14.49 9.25 -13.56
CA VAL A 134 14.86 9.89 -12.29
C VAL A 134 15.15 11.39 -12.41
N ALA A 135 15.14 11.92 -13.63
CA ALA A 135 15.36 13.33 -13.96
C ALA A 135 14.94 13.62 -15.41
N ASN A 136 14.68 14.89 -15.71
CA ASN A 136 14.40 15.45 -17.05
C ASN A 136 13.24 14.77 -17.79
N CYS A 137 12.16 14.47 -17.08
CA CYS A 137 10.96 13.85 -17.62
C CYS A 137 9.69 14.55 -17.11
N ALA A 138 8.59 14.51 -17.87
CA ALA A 138 7.33 15.14 -17.46
C ALA A 138 6.69 14.44 -16.25
N VAL A 139 6.85 13.12 -16.17
CA VAL A 139 6.36 12.26 -15.09
C VAL A 139 7.44 11.23 -14.77
N SER A 140 7.74 11.06 -13.48
CA SER A 140 8.54 9.94 -12.98
C SER A 140 7.64 8.89 -12.34
N THR A 141 7.56 7.72 -12.95
CA THR A 141 6.80 6.56 -12.47
C THR A 141 7.71 5.65 -11.67
N ASN A 142 7.49 5.64 -10.36
CA ASN A 142 8.24 4.82 -9.43
C ASN A 142 7.43 3.58 -9.08
N VAL A 143 8.06 2.41 -9.14
CA VAL A 143 7.42 1.12 -8.86
C VAL A 143 8.17 0.42 -7.74
N ALA A 144 7.44 -0.06 -6.74
CA ALA A 144 7.94 -0.96 -5.71
C ALA A 144 7.13 -2.25 -5.71
N ASN A 145 7.82 -3.38 -5.61
CA ASN A 145 7.22 -4.72 -5.53
C ASN A 145 7.74 -5.44 -4.28
N ALA A 146 6.87 -6.21 -3.63
CA ALA A 146 7.24 -7.12 -2.56
C ALA A 146 6.39 -8.39 -2.62
N SER A 147 7.05 -9.55 -2.71
CA SER A 147 6.40 -10.86 -2.68
C SER A 147 6.68 -11.54 -1.34
N PHE A 148 5.64 -12.12 -0.79
CA PHE A 148 5.63 -12.78 0.51
C PHE A 148 5.09 -14.20 0.37
N THR A 149 5.54 -15.08 1.25
CA THR A 149 5.05 -16.44 1.40
C THR A 149 4.73 -16.72 2.86
N TYR A 150 3.76 -17.58 3.13
CA TYR A 150 3.46 -18.01 4.50
C TYR A 150 3.84 -19.46 4.69
N LYS A 151 4.53 -19.77 5.80
CA LYS A 151 4.75 -21.13 6.27
C LYS A 151 4.43 -21.21 7.75
N GLY A 152 3.45 -22.02 8.12
CA GLY A 152 2.98 -22.11 9.50
C GLY A 152 1.92 -23.19 9.67
N ILE A 153 1.11 -23.05 10.72
CA ILE A 153 0.11 -24.08 11.05
C ILE A 153 -0.93 -24.29 9.93
N PHE A 154 -1.26 -23.23 9.19
CA PHE A 154 -2.21 -23.29 8.09
C PHE A 154 -1.59 -23.75 6.76
N ASP A 155 -0.25 -23.74 6.65
CA ASP A 155 0.49 -24.25 5.50
C ASP A 155 1.89 -24.70 5.95
N PRO A 156 2.03 -25.98 6.33
CA PRO A 156 3.32 -26.52 6.74
C PRO A 156 4.35 -26.57 5.60
N THR A 157 3.91 -26.51 4.34
CA THR A 157 4.78 -26.65 3.15
C THR A 157 5.38 -25.31 2.70
N GLY A 158 4.68 -24.21 2.94
CA GLY A 158 5.07 -22.87 2.52
C GLY A 158 4.72 -22.53 1.06
N ASN A 159 3.85 -23.33 0.42
CA ASN A 159 3.57 -23.25 -1.02
C ASN A 159 2.11 -22.90 -1.34
N VAL A 160 1.24 -22.82 -0.35
CA VAL A 160 -0.20 -22.60 -0.51
C VAL A 160 -0.50 -21.11 -0.55
N TYR A 161 0.04 -20.32 0.38
CA TYR A 161 -0.31 -18.91 0.54
C TYR A 161 0.84 -17.98 0.14
N ALA A 162 0.51 -16.97 -0.65
CA ALA A 162 1.45 -15.95 -1.10
C ALA A 162 0.72 -14.63 -1.37
N ASN A 163 1.39 -13.52 -1.05
CA ASN A 163 0.91 -12.18 -1.33
C ASN A 163 1.98 -11.45 -2.15
N THR A 164 1.61 -10.85 -3.27
CA THR A 164 2.51 -9.96 -4.03
C THR A 164 1.90 -8.57 -4.08
N HIS A 165 2.56 -7.62 -3.44
CA HIS A 165 2.19 -6.21 -3.49
C HIS A 165 2.97 -5.48 -4.57
N ARG A 166 2.29 -4.58 -5.28
CA ARG A 166 2.88 -3.60 -6.18
C ARG A 166 2.32 -2.22 -5.84
N SER A 167 3.20 -1.27 -5.55
CA SER A 167 2.86 0.14 -5.45
C SER A 167 3.51 0.91 -6.60
N THR A 168 2.72 1.70 -7.30
CA THR A 168 3.17 2.57 -8.39
C THR A 168 2.84 4.01 -8.02
N VAL A 169 3.84 4.86 -7.94
CA VAL A 169 3.70 6.30 -7.63
C VAL A 169 4.14 7.10 -8.84
N ALA A 170 3.22 7.84 -9.43
CA ALA A 170 3.52 8.75 -10.53
C ALA A 170 3.73 10.17 -9.99
N LEU A 171 4.93 10.72 -10.16
CA LEU A 171 5.36 12.04 -9.68
C LEU A 171 5.41 12.99 -10.86
N LYS A 172 4.65 14.10 -10.84
CA LYS A 172 4.53 14.98 -12.00
C LYS A 172 5.24 16.32 -11.79
N ALA A 173 5.64 16.92 -12.92
CA ALA A 173 6.29 18.23 -12.94
C ALA A 173 5.41 19.35 -12.38
N ASP A 174 4.09 19.26 -12.55
CA ASP A 174 3.09 20.21 -12.02
C ASP A 174 2.93 20.15 -10.48
N GLY A 175 3.67 19.25 -9.81
CA GLY A 175 3.64 19.06 -8.37
C GLY A 175 2.54 18.13 -7.87
N THR A 176 1.72 17.57 -8.76
CA THR A 176 0.74 16.53 -8.42
C THR A 176 1.37 15.14 -8.46
N ALA A 177 0.71 14.19 -7.81
CA ALA A 177 1.11 12.79 -7.84
C ALA A 177 -0.11 11.86 -7.67
N SER A 178 0.07 10.59 -7.98
CA SER A 178 -0.98 9.57 -7.81
C SER A 178 -0.37 8.24 -7.34
N CYS A 179 -1.07 7.56 -6.44
CA CYS A 179 -0.72 6.22 -6.00
C CYS A 179 -1.64 5.19 -6.67
N THR A 180 -1.06 4.17 -7.29
CA THR A 180 -1.77 2.99 -7.80
C THR A 180 -1.25 1.76 -7.10
N PHE A 181 -2.15 0.88 -6.70
CA PHE A 181 -1.82 -0.32 -5.95
C PHE A 181 -2.38 -1.54 -6.66
N GLU A 182 -1.60 -2.62 -6.62
CA GLU A 182 -2.06 -3.96 -6.96
C GLU A 182 -1.64 -4.91 -5.84
N VAL A 183 -2.49 -5.90 -5.56
CA VAL A 183 -2.11 -7.05 -4.77
C VAL A 183 -2.64 -8.32 -5.42
N ASP A 184 -1.73 -9.27 -5.65
CA ASP A 184 -2.05 -10.62 -6.09
C ASP A 184 -1.99 -11.53 -4.87
N LEU A 185 -3.11 -12.17 -4.54
CA LEU A 185 -3.28 -13.04 -3.39
C LEU A 185 -3.49 -14.48 -3.85
N LYS A 186 -2.71 -15.41 -3.30
CA LYS A 186 -2.84 -16.84 -3.54
C LYS A 186 -3.59 -17.51 -2.39
N ASN A 187 -4.68 -18.21 -2.70
CA ASN A 187 -5.59 -18.88 -1.76
C ASN A 187 -6.07 -17.94 -0.62
N THR A 188 -7.13 -17.17 -0.86
CA THR A 188 -7.63 -16.18 0.10
C THR A 188 -8.66 -16.78 1.07
N PHE A 189 -9.12 -15.98 2.03
CA PHE A 189 -10.28 -16.32 2.85
C PHE A 189 -11.28 -15.18 2.91
N VAL A 190 -12.54 -15.53 3.09
CA VAL A 190 -13.58 -14.55 3.48
C VAL A 190 -13.13 -13.80 4.72
N GLY A 191 -13.30 -12.47 4.70
CA GLY A 191 -12.92 -11.58 5.79
C GLY A 191 -11.49 -11.06 5.74
N TRP A 192 -10.62 -11.58 4.86
CA TRP A 192 -9.34 -10.91 4.58
C TRP A 192 -9.60 -9.49 4.09
N ASN A 193 -8.75 -8.55 4.52
CA ASN A 193 -8.91 -7.14 4.18
C ASN A 193 -7.61 -6.51 3.70
N TRP A 194 -7.71 -5.85 2.55
CA TRP A 194 -6.68 -5.00 2.00
C TRP A 194 -6.92 -3.55 2.44
N GLN A 195 -5.94 -2.94 3.08
CA GLN A 195 -5.95 -1.52 3.42
C GLN A 195 -4.87 -0.84 2.58
N ARG A 196 -5.25 0.25 1.91
CA ARG A 196 -4.32 1.03 1.08
C ARG A 196 -4.50 2.52 1.28
N GLY A 197 -3.45 3.30 1.07
CA GLY A 197 -3.53 4.75 1.15
C GLY A 197 -2.31 5.50 0.67
N CYS A 198 -2.48 6.82 0.57
CA CYS A 198 -1.54 7.78 -0.02
C CYS A 198 -1.60 9.11 0.76
N GLU A 199 -0.45 9.73 1.09
CA GLU A 199 -0.34 10.95 1.96
C GLU A 199 1.00 11.72 1.83
#